data_AF-A0A820QAU5-F1
#
_entry.id   AF-A0A820QAU5-F1
#
_cell.length_a   1.000
_cell.length_b   1.000
_cell.length_c   1.000
_cell.angle_alpha   90.00
_cell.angle_beta   90.00
_cell.angle_gamma   90.00
#
_symmetry.space_group_name_H-M   'P 1'
#
loop_
_entity.id
_entity.type
_entity.pdbx_description
1 polymer ?
#
loop_
_entity_poly.entity_id
_entity_poly.type
_entity_poly.pdbx_seq_one_letter_code
_entity_poly.pdbx_strand_id
1 'polypeptide(L)'
;ISGKRKSANTYEKKLLKKTANQMSNCTDLLSIIFSTIEKRKEFIFIIRLHNQTTSYPAINDPDSLIQCDLMDTREVFLNFACDKNYEFSSLHRAKFSTMALLFELHTSFTNMFTYNCNRCQQQCDIRYYCTVCDDFDLCKKCYNVEPKHEHKMECSVLLTIDMSQDNEENSLNSNDKSIASTLL
;
A
#
# COMPACT_ATOMS: atom_id res chain seq x y z
N ILE A 1 -8.63 14.81 -87.52
CA ILE A 1 -8.97 13.55 -86.81
C ILE A 1 -8.66 13.81 -85.33
N SER A 2 -9.61 14.40 -84.58
CA SER A 2 -10.46 13.74 -83.56
C SER A 2 -9.64 13.02 -82.46
N GLY A 3 -9.89 13.14 -81.16
CA GLY A 3 -11.02 13.68 -80.42
C GLY A 3 -10.80 13.68 -78.89
N LYS A 4 -11.88 14.00 -78.18
CA LYS A 4 -12.05 14.48 -76.78
C LYS A 4 -11.95 13.42 -75.65
N ARG A 5 -11.49 13.91 -74.47
CA ARG A 5 -12.00 13.78 -73.06
C ARG A 5 -12.27 12.40 -72.40
N LYS A 6 -11.84 12.25 -71.12
CA LYS A 6 -12.63 12.04 -69.86
C LYS A 6 -11.74 11.35 -68.78
N SER A 7 -11.41 12.00 -67.67
CA SER A 7 -12.14 12.05 -66.36
C SER A 7 -11.98 10.80 -65.47
N ALA A 8 -11.14 10.89 -64.45
CA ALA A 8 -11.14 10.00 -63.29
C ALA A 8 -10.91 10.82 -62.02
N ASN A 9 -11.94 11.59 -61.60
CA ASN A 9 -11.88 12.40 -60.38
C ASN A 9 -13.20 12.30 -59.58
N THR A 10 -13.73 11.09 -59.50
CA THR A 10 -15.10 10.85 -58.97
C THR A 10 -15.18 9.70 -57.96
N TYR A 11 -14.06 9.25 -57.39
CA TYR A 11 -14.05 8.17 -56.39
C TYR A 11 -13.58 8.61 -54.99
N GLU A 12 -12.83 9.72 -54.86
CA GLU A 12 -12.43 10.22 -53.53
C GLU A 12 -13.47 11.10 -52.82
N LYS A 13 -14.46 11.66 -53.53
CA LYS A 13 -15.44 12.58 -52.92
C LYS A 13 -16.63 11.92 -52.20
N LYS A 14 -16.70 10.59 -52.14
CA LYS A 14 -17.81 9.88 -51.45
C LYS A 14 -17.43 9.22 -50.13
N LEU A 15 -16.14 9.15 -49.75
CA LEU A 15 -15.73 8.70 -48.40
C LEU A 15 -15.58 9.84 -47.37
N LEU A 16 -15.65 11.10 -47.81
CA LEU A 16 -15.54 12.28 -46.94
C LEU A 16 -16.89 12.83 -46.44
N LYS A 17 -18.03 12.28 -46.89
CA LYS A 17 -19.37 12.79 -46.55
C LYS A 17 -20.12 12.00 -45.48
N LYS A 18 -19.55 10.90 -44.98
CA LYS A 18 -20.07 10.17 -43.79
C LYS A 18 -19.38 10.60 -42.49
N THR A 19 -18.28 11.36 -42.59
CA THR A 19 -17.46 11.84 -41.47
C THR A 19 -17.82 13.25 -40.99
N ALA A 20 -18.72 13.97 -41.67
CA ALA A 20 -19.08 15.34 -41.30
C ALA A 20 -20.02 15.41 -40.07
N ASN A 21 -20.93 14.44 -39.92
CA ASN A 21 -21.81 14.35 -38.73
C ASN A 21 -21.11 13.76 -37.49
N GLN A 22 -19.95 13.11 -37.65
CA GLN A 22 -19.11 12.66 -36.53
C GLN A 22 -18.08 13.71 -36.10
N MET A 23 -17.68 14.60 -37.02
CA MET A 23 -16.70 15.66 -36.72
C MET A 23 -17.32 16.80 -35.88
N SER A 24 -18.59 17.15 -36.10
CA SER A 24 -19.28 18.22 -35.34
C SER A 24 -19.43 17.89 -33.86
N ASN A 25 -19.83 16.66 -33.53
CA ASN A 25 -20.02 16.24 -32.15
C ASN A 25 -18.67 16.16 -31.38
N CYS A 26 -17.57 15.90 -32.08
CA CYS A 26 -16.22 15.85 -31.51
C CYS A 26 -15.69 17.25 -31.16
N THR A 27 -15.96 18.24 -32.01
CA THR A 27 -15.61 19.64 -31.72
C THR A 27 -16.43 20.20 -30.57
N ASP A 28 -17.69 19.81 -30.46
CA ASP A 28 -18.56 20.22 -29.35
C ASP A 28 -18.08 19.64 -28.02
N LEU A 29 -17.71 18.35 -27.97
CA LEU A 29 -17.14 17.73 -26.77
C LEU A 29 -15.84 18.42 -26.32
N LEU A 30 -14.92 18.70 -27.24
CA LEU A 30 -13.66 19.40 -26.91
C LEU A 30 -13.94 20.80 -26.36
N SER A 31 -14.89 21.52 -26.94
CA SER A 31 -15.27 22.85 -26.44
C SER A 31 -15.85 22.79 -25.02
N ILE A 32 -16.65 21.76 -24.72
CA ILE A 32 -17.20 21.50 -23.39
C ILE A 32 -16.08 21.15 -22.41
N ILE A 33 -15.12 20.31 -22.82
CA ILE A 33 -13.97 19.93 -22.00
C ILE A 33 -13.13 21.16 -21.67
N PHE A 34 -12.74 21.97 -22.67
CA PHE A 34 -11.97 23.19 -22.45
C PHE A 34 -12.72 24.18 -21.57
N SER A 35 -14.01 24.39 -21.83
CA SER A 35 -14.85 25.26 -20.99
C SER A 35 -14.94 24.74 -19.55
N THR A 36 -14.96 23.43 -19.34
CA THR A 36 -15.03 22.81 -18.01
C THR A 36 -13.69 22.91 -17.28
N ILE A 37 -12.57 22.67 -17.99
CA ILE A 37 -11.23 22.83 -17.45
C ILE A 37 -11.01 24.28 -17.05
N GLU A 38 -11.34 25.24 -17.92
CA GLU A 38 -11.18 26.67 -17.63
C GLU A 38 -12.00 27.10 -16.40
N LYS A 39 -13.23 26.61 -16.27
CA LYS A 39 -14.10 26.86 -15.10
C LYS A 39 -13.58 26.24 -13.81
N ARG A 40 -12.72 25.21 -13.87
CA ARG A 40 -12.22 24.47 -12.71
C ARG A 40 -10.72 24.54 -12.53
N LYS A 41 -10.01 25.35 -13.32
CA LYS A 41 -8.54 25.37 -13.38
C LYS A 41 -7.88 25.70 -12.04
N GLU A 42 -8.55 26.47 -11.18
CA GLU A 42 -8.04 26.83 -9.85
C GLU A 42 -7.96 25.63 -8.88
N PHE A 43 -8.67 24.54 -9.17
CA PHE A 43 -8.65 23.30 -8.38
C PHE A 43 -7.81 22.18 -9.03
N ILE A 44 -7.17 22.45 -10.17
CA ILE A 44 -6.38 21.45 -10.92
C ILE A 44 -4.93 21.91 -10.94
N PHE A 45 -4.07 21.14 -10.27
CA PHE A 45 -2.64 21.42 -10.22
C PHE A 45 -1.90 20.49 -11.17
N ILE A 46 -1.17 21.07 -12.12
CA ILE A 46 -0.26 20.33 -13.00
C ILE A 46 1.16 20.51 -12.47
N ILE A 47 1.70 19.44 -11.87
CA ILE A 47 3.05 19.44 -11.29
C ILE A 47 4.00 18.78 -12.28
N ARG A 48 4.91 19.56 -12.85
CA ARG A 48 5.97 19.05 -13.73
C ARG A 48 7.21 18.73 -12.89
N LEU A 49 7.44 17.44 -12.65
CA LEU A 49 8.61 16.96 -11.89
C LEU A 49 9.89 16.86 -12.74
N HIS A 50 9.76 16.69 -14.05
CA HIS A 50 10.86 16.43 -14.97
C HIS A 50 10.77 17.26 -16.26
N ASN A 51 11.92 17.55 -16.87
CA ASN A 51 11.99 18.27 -18.15
C ASN A 51 11.98 17.28 -19.33
N GLN A 52 11.25 17.62 -20.40
CA GLN A 52 11.01 16.76 -21.57
C GLN A 52 12.25 16.47 -22.43
N THR A 53 13.40 17.03 -22.10
CA THR A 53 14.62 16.93 -22.91
C THR A 53 15.50 15.71 -22.56
N THR A 54 15.10 14.91 -21.59
CA THR A 54 15.91 13.81 -21.04
C THR A 54 15.21 12.47 -21.23
N SER A 55 15.94 11.47 -21.74
CA SER A 55 15.48 10.07 -21.77
C SER A 55 15.68 9.48 -20.37
N TYR A 56 14.61 8.94 -19.79
CA TYR A 56 14.61 8.37 -18.46
C TYR A 56 14.61 6.83 -18.51
N PRO A 57 15.28 6.16 -17.56
CA PRO A 57 15.19 4.71 -17.43
C PRO A 57 13.76 4.29 -17.06
N ALA A 58 13.47 3.00 -17.18
CA ALA A 58 12.21 2.44 -16.69
C ALA A 58 12.07 2.72 -15.17
N ILE A 59 10.88 3.13 -14.75
CA ILE A 59 10.56 3.30 -13.34
C ILE A 59 10.59 1.91 -12.70
N ASN A 60 11.39 1.76 -11.65
CA ASN A 60 11.44 0.56 -10.83
C ASN A 60 11.16 0.95 -9.39
N ASP A 61 10.04 0.48 -8.85
CA ASP A 61 9.68 0.68 -7.46
C ASP A 61 10.37 -0.39 -6.61
N PRO A 62 11.26 -0.03 -5.66
CA PRO A 62 11.94 -1.00 -4.82
C PRO A 62 11.02 -1.61 -3.75
N ASP A 63 9.86 -0.99 -3.49
CA ASP A 63 8.97 -1.41 -2.42
C ASP A 63 8.10 -2.59 -2.83
N SER A 64 8.00 -3.57 -1.96
CA SER A 64 7.07 -4.69 -2.12
C SER A 64 5.63 -4.22 -2.00
N LEU A 65 4.73 -4.89 -2.71
CA LEU A 65 3.29 -4.66 -2.53
C LEU A 65 2.87 -4.97 -1.09
N ILE A 66 2.23 -4.00 -0.45
CA ILE A 66 1.64 -4.15 0.89
C ILE A 66 0.16 -4.48 0.69
N GLN A 67 -0.24 -5.72 0.97
CA GLN A 67 -1.64 -6.11 0.97
C GLN A 67 -2.27 -5.77 2.32
N CYS A 68 -3.22 -4.85 2.33
CA CYS A 68 -3.96 -4.46 3.53
C CYS A 68 -5.38 -4.05 3.15
N ASP A 69 -6.34 -4.98 3.27
CA ASP A 69 -7.74 -4.74 2.91
C ASP A 69 -8.34 -3.54 3.66
N LEU A 70 -7.93 -3.34 4.91
CA LEU A 70 -8.37 -2.21 5.74
C LEU A 70 -7.93 -0.84 5.16
N MET A 71 -6.77 -0.78 4.49
CA MET A 71 -6.17 0.44 3.95
C MET A 71 -6.27 0.54 2.42
N ASP A 72 -6.99 -0.38 1.76
CA ASP A 72 -7.09 -0.44 0.31
C ASP A 72 -7.82 0.78 -0.28
N THR A 73 -8.90 1.21 0.39
CA THR A 73 -9.63 2.42 0.00
C THR A 73 -9.97 3.27 1.21
N ARG A 74 -10.17 4.57 0.96
CA ARG A 74 -10.63 5.52 1.96
C ARG A 74 -11.96 5.07 2.58
N GLU A 75 -12.86 4.55 1.75
CA GLU A 75 -14.19 4.11 2.12
C GLU A 75 -14.14 2.96 3.12
N VAL A 76 -13.27 1.97 2.88
CA VAL A 76 -13.09 0.83 3.81
C VAL A 76 -12.59 1.31 5.17
N PHE A 77 -11.58 2.17 5.20
CA PHE A 77 -11.09 2.75 6.45
C PHE A 77 -12.17 3.56 7.19
N LEU A 78 -12.92 4.40 6.49
CA LEU A 78 -13.96 5.23 7.10
C LEU A 78 -15.11 4.38 7.66
N ASN A 79 -15.57 3.36 6.93
CA ASN A 79 -16.59 2.44 7.42
C ASN A 79 -16.11 1.73 8.69
N PHE A 80 -14.89 1.19 8.67
CA PHE A 80 -14.28 0.56 9.84
C PHE A 80 -14.20 1.51 11.04
N ALA A 81 -13.74 2.75 10.84
CA ALA A 81 -13.65 3.74 11.89
C ALA A 81 -15.03 4.13 12.43
N CYS A 82 -16.02 4.29 11.56
CA CYS A 82 -17.41 4.54 11.95
C CYS A 82 -17.99 3.39 12.78
N ASP A 83 -17.84 2.14 12.33
CA ASP A 83 -18.35 0.95 13.02
C ASP A 83 -17.74 0.79 14.41
N LYS A 84 -16.46 1.16 14.56
CA LYS A 84 -15.71 1.06 15.83
C LYS A 84 -15.77 2.34 16.69
N ASN A 85 -16.47 3.38 16.23
CA ASN A 85 -16.51 4.71 16.87
C ASN A 85 -15.10 5.32 17.08
N TYR A 86 -14.21 5.10 16.11
CA TYR A 86 -12.89 5.73 16.06
C TYR A 86 -13.03 7.13 15.50
N GLU A 87 -12.74 8.11 16.35
CA GLU A 87 -12.98 9.51 16.04
C GLU A 87 -11.74 10.35 16.27
N PHE A 88 -11.57 11.33 15.37
CA PHE A 88 -10.41 12.20 15.31
C PHE A 88 -10.75 13.66 15.66
N SER A 89 -11.79 13.87 16.48
CA SER A 89 -12.30 15.22 16.81
C SER A 89 -11.58 15.91 17.98
N SER A 90 -10.75 15.20 18.74
CA SER A 90 -9.91 15.78 19.79
C SER A 90 -8.61 15.00 19.95
N LEU A 91 -7.59 15.60 20.56
CA LEU A 91 -6.29 14.96 20.75
C LEU A 91 -6.41 13.61 21.48
N HIS A 92 -7.19 13.58 22.56
CA HIS A 92 -7.38 12.34 23.33
C HIS A 92 -8.01 11.23 22.48
N ARG A 93 -9.03 11.57 21.68
CA ARG A 93 -9.77 10.61 20.85
C ARG A 93 -8.97 10.17 19.64
N ALA A 94 -8.22 11.09 19.03
CA ALA A 94 -7.29 10.78 17.95
C ALA A 94 -6.17 9.84 18.42
N LYS A 95 -5.60 10.06 19.62
CA LYS A 95 -4.60 9.16 20.21
C LYS A 95 -5.13 7.75 20.40
N PHE A 96 -6.32 7.63 21.01
CA PHE A 96 -6.97 6.33 21.19
C PHE A 96 -7.24 5.64 19.86
N SER A 97 -7.86 6.35 18.91
CA SER A 97 -8.21 5.82 17.59
C SER A 97 -6.97 5.41 16.79
N THR A 98 -5.88 6.18 16.88
CA THR A 98 -4.61 5.85 16.23
C THR A 98 -3.99 4.60 16.85
N MET A 99 -3.95 4.51 18.19
CA MET A 99 -3.42 3.33 18.87
C MET A 99 -4.22 2.07 18.52
N ALA A 100 -5.55 2.16 18.51
CA ALA A 100 -6.41 1.05 18.15
C ALA A 100 -6.24 0.65 16.68
N LEU A 101 -6.12 1.62 15.78
CA LEU A 101 -5.84 1.36 14.36
C LEU A 101 -4.49 0.67 14.17
N LEU A 102 -3.44 1.12 14.85
CA LEU A 102 -2.13 0.47 14.81
C LEU A 102 -2.22 -0.98 15.27
N PHE A 103 -2.92 -1.25 16.37
CA PHE A 103 -3.14 -2.60 16.84
C PHE A 103 -3.85 -3.48 15.80
N GLU A 104 -4.90 -2.96 15.15
CA GLU A 104 -5.66 -3.68 14.13
C GLU A 104 -4.83 -3.94 12.87
N LEU A 105 -4.01 -2.98 12.45
CA LEU A 105 -3.07 -3.15 11.34
C LEU A 105 -2.02 -4.22 11.65
N HIS A 106 -1.42 -4.17 12.84
CA HIS A 106 -0.43 -5.17 13.26
C HIS A 106 -1.04 -6.55 13.42
N THR A 107 -2.22 -6.66 14.04
CA THR A 107 -2.88 -7.94 14.31
C THR A 107 -3.44 -8.57 13.05
N SER A 108 -4.03 -7.77 12.16
CA SER A 108 -4.49 -8.27 10.86
C SER A 108 -3.32 -8.77 10.03
N PHE A 109 -2.20 -8.04 10.04
CA PHE A 109 -0.97 -8.49 9.40
C PHE A 109 -0.44 -9.78 10.03
N THR A 110 -0.34 -9.89 11.36
CA THR A 110 0.16 -11.10 12.02
C THR A 110 -0.76 -12.31 11.87
N ASN A 111 -2.08 -12.12 11.87
CA ASN A 111 -3.06 -13.19 11.66
C ASN A 111 -2.99 -13.78 10.24
N MET A 112 -2.62 -12.97 9.24
CA MET A 112 -2.33 -13.47 7.88
C MET A 112 -1.09 -14.39 7.82
N PHE A 113 -0.25 -14.38 8.87
CA PHE A 113 0.99 -15.15 8.95
C PHE A 113 1.01 -16.14 10.12
N THR A 114 -0.15 -16.64 10.56
CA THR A 114 -0.21 -17.70 11.59
C THR A 114 0.21 -19.04 10.99
N TYR A 115 1.49 -19.38 11.13
CA TYR A 115 2.04 -20.67 10.70
C TYR A 115 2.27 -21.58 11.89
N ASN A 116 1.85 -22.84 11.77
CA ASN A 116 2.09 -23.86 12.77
C ASN A 116 3.34 -24.66 12.40
N CYS A 117 4.25 -24.82 13.35
CA CYS A 117 5.43 -25.64 13.18
C CYS A 117 5.02 -27.09 12.93
N ASN A 118 5.41 -27.67 11.79
CA ASN A 118 5.06 -29.04 11.42
C ASN A 118 5.66 -30.08 12.38
N ARG A 119 6.67 -29.72 13.18
CA ARG A 119 7.27 -30.61 14.21
C ARG A 119 6.55 -30.57 15.55
N CYS A 120 6.33 -29.39 16.12
CA CYS A 120 5.76 -29.27 17.49
C CYS A 120 4.30 -28.82 17.52
N GLN A 121 3.71 -28.51 16.36
CA GLN A 121 2.34 -28.02 16.19
C GLN A 121 2.03 -26.72 16.95
N GLN A 122 3.07 -26.01 17.40
CA GLN A 122 2.95 -24.69 18.01
C GLN A 122 3.09 -23.60 16.95
N GLN A 123 2.45 -22.46 17.19
CA GLN A 123 2.60 -21.28 16.35
C GLN A 123 4.07 -20.85 16.27
N CYS A 124 4.51 -20.48 15.07
CA CYS A 124 5.85 -19.99 14.80
C CYS A 124 5.93 -18.48 15.02
N ASP A 125 6.65 -18.03 16.06
CA ASP A 125 7.01 -16.61 16.20
C ASP A 125 8.01 -16.18 15.11
N ILE A 126 9.02 -17.03 14.86
CA ILE A 126 9.97 -16.91 13.76
C ILE A 126 9.81 -18.16 12.89
N ARG A 127 9.38 -17.97 11.64
CA ARG A 127 9.05 -19.04 10.70
C ARG A 127 10.27 -19.38 9.85
N TYR A 128 10.70 -20.63 9.91
CA TYR A 128 11.61 -21.21 8.91
C TYR A 128 10.78 -22.06 7.96
N TYR A 129 10.77 -21.76 6.67
CA TYR A 129 9.98 -22.48 5.67
C TYR A 129 10.87 -23.14 4.63
N CYS A 130 10.46 -24.31 4.15
CA CYS A 130 11.11 -24.99 3.04
C CYS A 130 10.46 -24.55 1.72
N THR A 131 11.26 -24.19 0.72
CA THR A 131 10.77 -23.87 -0.63
C THR A 131 10.66 -25.10 -1.53
N VAL A 132 11.09 -26.27 -1.05
CA VAL A 132 11.10 -27.54 -1.79
C VAL A 132 9.98 -28.49 -1.34
N CYS A 133 9.68 -28.53 -0.04
CA CYS A 133 8.58 -29.32 0.51
C CYS A 133 7.31 -28.48 0.59
N ASP A 134 6.16 -29.09 0.24
CA ASP A 134 4.86 -28.44 0.38
C ASP A 134 4.55 -28.13 1.85
N ASP A 135 4.28 -26.85 2.13
CA ASP A 135 3.82 -26.33 3.44
C ASP A 135 4.60 -26.87 4.65
N PHE A 136 5.93 -26.96 4.53
CA PHE A 136 6.79 -27.42 5.63
C PHE A 136 7.48 -26.25 6.35
N ASP A 137 6.97 -25.96 7.54
CA ASP A 137 7.39 -24.88 8.42
C ASP A 137 7.93 -25.40 9.74
N LEU A 138 8.99 -24.77 10.24
CA LEU A 138 9.54 -25.01 11.56
C LEU A 138 9.66 -23.69 12.32
N CYS A 139 9.33 -23.72 13.61
CA CYS A 139 9.68 -22.61 14.51
C CYS A 139 11.19 -22.61 14.76
N LYS A 140 11.75 -21.47 15.17
CA LYS A 140 13.19 -21.34 15.53
C LYS A 140 13.71 -22.44 16.45
N LYS A 141 12.89 -22.88 17.43
CA LYS A 141 13.24 -23.98 18.34
C LYS A 141 13.41 -25.30 17.58
N CYS A 142 12.46 -25.65 16.71
CA CYS A 142 12.50 -26.91 15.96
C CYS A 142 13.51 -26.91 14.82
N TYR A 143 13.78 -25.74 14.22
CA TYR A 143 14.83 -25.58 13.21
C TYR A 143 16.24 -25.91 13.76
N ASN A 144 16.51 -25.52 15.02
CA ASN A 144 17.81 -25.74 15.66
C ASN A 144 17.98 -27.14 16.30
N VAL A 145 16.93 -27.98 16.30
CA VAL A 145 16.96 -29.32 16.90
C VAL A 145 17.29 -30.36 15.85
N GLU A 146 18.27 -31.21 16.14
CA GLU A 146 18.60 -32.35 15.29
C GLU A 146 17.57 -33.49 15.40
N PRO A 147 17.29 -34.23 14.31
CA PRO A 147 17.83 -34.04 12.97
C PRO A 147 17.29 -32.78 12.30
N LYS A 148 18.16 -32.06 11.57
CA LYS A 148 17.73 -30.92 10.77
C LYS A 148 16.88 -31.38 9.59
N HIS A 149 15.99 -30.51 9.13
CA HIS A 149 15.28 -30.76 7.87
C HIS A 149 16.29 -30.86 6.72
N GLU A 150 16.04 -31.79 5.79
CA GLU A 150 17.02 -32.19 4.76
C GLU A 150 17.30 -31.05 3.76
N HIS A 151 16.34 -30.16 3.54
CA HIS A 151 16.49 -29.00 2.66
C HIS A 151 16.91 -27.74 3.43
N LYS A 152 17.62 -26.85 2.71
CA LYS A 152 17.90 -25.49 3.20
C LYS A 152 16.57 -24.74 3.35
N MET A 153 16.32 -24.21 4.55
CA MET A 153 15.12 -23.43 4.86
C MET A 153 15.44 -21.93 4.84
N GLU A 154 14.46 -21.12 4.46
CA GLU A 154 14.50 -19.66 4.52
C GLU A 154 13.80 -19.15 5.79
N CYS A 155 14.24 -18.01 6.32
CA CYS A 155 13.67 -17.43 7.53
C CYS A 155 12.79 -16.23 7.15
N SER A 156 11.53 -16.26 7.60
CA SER A 156 10.66 -15.08 7.64
C SER A 156 10.51 -14.64 9.08
N VAL A 157 10.94 -13.41 9.37
CA VAL A 157 10.77 -12.79 10.68
C VAL A 157 9.41 -12.12 10.67
N LEU A 158 8.47 -12.67 11.44
CA LEU A 158 7.31 -11.88 11.83
C LEU A 158 7.85 -10.73 12.68
N LEU A 159 7.61 -9.48 12.28
CA LEU A 159 8.01 -8.30 13.06
C LEU A 159 7.20 -8.25 14.35
N THR A 160 7.52 -9.10 15.30
CA THR A 160 7.17 -8.91 16.70
C THR A 160 8.06 -7.79 17.19
N ILE A 161 7.47 -6.63 17.47
CA ILE A 161 8.16 -5.58 18.23
C ILE A 161 8.60 -6.23 19.54
N ASP A 162 9.92 -6.39 19.71
CA ASP A 162 10.53 -6.89 20.93
C ASP A 162 10.16 -5.94 22.09
N MET A 163 9.18 -6.33 22.90
CA MET A 163 8.91 -5.72 24.20
C MET A 163 9.60 -6.53 25.30
N SER A 164 10.92 -6.73 25.18
CA SER A 164 11.74 -7.29 26.25
C SER A 164 13.22 -7.04 25.99
N GLN A 165 13.81 -6.07 26.70
CA GLN A 165 14.95 -6.26 27.61
C GLN A 165 15.68 -4.93 27.84
N ASP A 166 15.56 -4.42 29.07
CA ASP A 166 16.71 -3.95 29.85
C ASP A 166 16.44 -4.39 31.30
N ASN A 167 16.85 -5.63 31.60
CA ASN A 167 17.13 -6.06 32.96
C ASN A 167 18.59 -5.73 33.23
N GLU A 168 18.86 -4.61 33.90
CA GLU A 168 20.10 -4.44 34.65
C GLU A 168 19.81 -4.63 36.14
N GLU A 169 20.25 -5.78 36.65
CA GLU A 169 20.54 -5.93 38.07
C GLU A 169 21.70 -5.00 38.43
N ASN A 170 21.50 -4.09 39.38
CA ASN A 170 22.59 -3.73 40.27
C ASN A 170 22.10 -3.33 41.66
N SER A 171 22.68 -4.00 42.64
CA SER A 171 22.40 -3.94 44.06
C SER A 171 22.95 -2.69 44.75
N LEU A 172 22.22 -2.21 45.77
CA LEU A 172 22.69 -1.54 47.01
C LEU A 172 23.51 -0.24 46.86
N ASN A 173 22.91 0.92 47.24
CA ASN A 173 23.30 1.59 48.50
C ASN A 173 22.44 2.81 48.90
N SER A 174 22.05 2.77 50.18
CA SER A 174 21.95 3.85 51.19
C SER A 174 21.34 5.23 50.87
N ASN A 175 20.26 5.51 51.63
CA ASN A 175 19.97 6.75 52.36
C ASN A 175 20.07 8.11 51.64
N ASP A 176 18.93 8.78 51.45
CA ASP A 176 18.68 10.01 52.21
C ASP A 176 17.20 10.41 52.26
N LYS A 177 16.80 10.90 53.43
CA LYS A 177 15.50 11.48 53.74
C LYS A 177 15.44 12.90 53.18
N SER A 178 14.31 13.28 52.57
CA SER A 178 13.79 14.65 52.70
C SER A 178 12.31 14.71 52.31
N ILE A 179 11.51 15.02 53.33
CA ILE A 179 10.11 15.40 53.24
C ILE A 179 10.07 16.87 52.82
N ALA A 180 9.34 17.21 51.76
CA ALA A 180 8.72 18.52 51.64
C ALA A 180 7.52 18.46 50.70
N SER A 181 6.33 18.55 51.29
CA SER A 181 5.13 19.09 50.66
C SER A 181 5.40 20.44 50.01
N THR A 182 4.72 20.72 48.90
CA THR A 182 3.90 21.94 48.65
C THR A 182 3.74 22.12 47.14
N LEU A 183 2.52 21.91 46.62
CA LEU A 183 1.79 22.86 45.77
C LEU A 183 0.40 22.28 45.44
N LEU A 184 -0.59 22.81 46.19
CA LEU A 184 -2.05 22.70 46.07
C LEU A 184 -2.70 21.31 46.24
#